data_AF-A0A162TGJ1-F1
#
_entry.id   AF-A0A162TGJ1-F1
#
_cell.length_a   1.000
_cell.length_b   1.000
_cell.length_c   1.000
_cell.angle_alpha   90.00
_cell.angle_beta   90.00
_cell.angle_gamma   90.00
#
_symmetry.space_group_name_H-M   'P 1'
#
loop_
_entity.id
_entity.type
_entity.pdbx_description
1 polymer ?
#
loop_
_entity_poly.entity_id
_entity_poly.type
_entity_poly.pdbx_seq_one_letter_code
_entity_poly.pdbx_strand_id
1 'polypeptide(L)'
;MALLEEEEESKTFGKEDFRPSETDISSDVKKNQFLDLSKALVPQLIRARYTKEFYLEQVHKPRYMNGPAIFFGHPLLEPLTKTAWYIIPSIWIPYVGYQLYQSFAYGYSQGTWMSFGLGIVIWSLLEYILHRFFFHLDELLPDHQAAFVLHFVIHGFHHYLPMDKLRLVMPPTLAVIIAYPLVSLGHFLFPPMMAHGVVAGGFFGYVLY
;
A
#
# COMPACT_ATOMS: atom_id res chain seq x y z
N MET A 1 -22.96 -15.19 20.78
CA MET A 1 -23.48 -14.92 19.42
C MET A 1 -22.44 -14.14 18.64
N ALA A 2 -22.31 -12.81 18.77
CA ALA A 2 -21.36 -12.01 17.97
C ALA A 2 -19.86 -12.43 18.02
N LEU A 3 -19.33 -12.84 19.18
CA LEU A 3 -17.95 -13.36 19.26
C LEU A 3 -17.78 -14.73 18.60
N LEU A 4 -18.83 -15.55 18.61
CA LEU A 4 -18.83 -16.85 17.93
C LEU A 4 -18.94 -16.67 16.42
N GLU A 5 -19.68 -15.65 15.96
CA GLU A 5 -19.80 -15.28 14.55
C GLU A 5 -18.47 -14.75 13.98
N GLU A 6 -17.76 -13.87 14.71
CA GLU A 6 -16.40 -13.42 14.32
C GLU A 6 -15.40 -14.59 14.25
N GLU A 7 -15.46 -15.51 15.22
CA GLU A 7 -14.60 -16.69 15.26
C GLU A 7 -14.95 -17.71 14.16
N GLU A 8 -16.24 -17.85 13.80
CA GLU A 8 -16.68 -18.65 12.66
C GLU A 8 -16.26 -18.04 11.31
N GLU A 9 -16.40 -16.72 11.14
CA GLU A 9 -15.99 -16.04 9.91
C GLU A 9 -14.48 -16.18 9.68
N SER A 10 -13.68 -16.05 10.73
CA SER A 10 -12.22 -16.22 10.63
C SER A 10 -11.79 -17.61 10.12
N LYS A 11 -12.54 -18.66 10.46
CA LYS A 11 -12.29 -20.04 10.01
C LYS A 11 -12.57 -20.23 8.52
N THR A 12 -13.23 -19.26 7.88
CA THR A 12 -13.60 -19.31 6.46
C THR A 12 -12.71 -18.46 5.56
N PHE A 13 -11.80 -17.63 6.09
CA PHE A 13 -10.94 -16.75 5.30
C PHE A 13 -10.10 -17.46 4.23
N GLY A 14 -9.74 -18.73 4.43
CA GLY A 14 -8.95 -19.52 3.48
C GLY A 14 -9.77 -20.25 2.41
N LYS A 15 -11.10 -20.11 2.38
CA LYS A 15 -11.97 -20.80 1.42
C LYS A 15 -12.11 -19.97 0.13
N GLU A 16 -12.14 -20.64 -1.03
CA GLU A 16 -12.29 -19.99 -2.34
C GLU A 16 -13.61 -19.22 -2.49
N ASP A 17 -14.64 -19.62 -1.76
CA ASP A 17 -15.97 -18.99 -1.75
C ASP A 17 -16.18 -18.02 -0.58
N PHE A 18 -15.10 -17.63 0.13
CA PHE A 18 -15.18 -16.67 1.22
C PHE A 18 -15.85 -15.37 0.78
N ARG A 19 -16.90 -15.00 1.50
CA ARG A 19 -17.59 -13.71 1.34
C ARG A 19 -17.67 -13.07 2.71
N PRO A 20 -16.94 -11.97 2.96
CA PRO A 20 -17.01 -11.31 4.24
C PRO A 20 -18.42 -10.77 4.48
N SER A 21 -18.86 -10.88 5.73
CA SER A 21 -20.11 -10.26 6.15
C SER A 21 -19.95 -8.74 6.21
N GLU A 22 -20.96 -7.98 5.77
CA GLU A 22 -20.89 -6.52 5.86
C GLU A 22 -20.87 -6.08 7.33
N THR A 23 -19.90 -5.24 7.68
CA THR A 23 -19.75 -4.75 9.05
C THR A 23 -20.94 -3.86 9.41
N ASP A 24 -21.67 -4.22 10.47
CA ASP A 24 -22.63 -3.33 11.10
C ASP A 24 -21.89 -2.18 11.78
N ILE A 25 -21.89 -1.02 11.12
CA ILE A 25 -21.19 0.20 11.54
C ILE A 25 -21.60 0.64 12.96
N SER A 26 -22.90 0.55 13.29
CA SER A 26 -23.39 1.03 14.59
C SER A 26 -22.88 0.14 15.73
N SER A 27 -22.88 -1.17 15.48
CA SER A 27 -22.38 -2.17 16.42
C SER A 27 -20.84 -2.11 16.54
N ASP A 28 -20.11 -1.95 15.43
CA ASP A 28 -18.64 -1.84 15.42
C ASP A 28 -18.14 -0.64 16.21
N VAL A 29 -18.69 0.56 15.97
CA VAL A 29 -18.30 1.78 16.69
C VAL A 29 -18.56 1.64 18.20
N LYS A 30 -19.70 1.08 18.57
CA LYS A 30 -20.07 0.88 19.98
C LYS A 30 -19.17 -0.13 20.68
N LYS A 31 -18.83 -1.23 20.00
CA LYS A 31 -18.00 -2.33 20.54
C LYS A 31 -16.52 -1.96 20.60
N ASN A 32 -15.98 -1.45 19.50
CA ASN A 32 -14.55 -1.29 19.29
C ASN A 32 -14.04 0.13 19.59
N GLN A 33 -14.93 1.12 19.65
CA GLN A 33 -14.60 2.52 19.96
C GLN A 33 -13.47 3.11 19.09
N PHE A 34 -13.34 2.61 17.86
CA PHE A 34 -12.32 3.03 16.89
C PHE A 34 -12.89 4.06 15.91
N LEU A 35 -13.04 3.73 14.63
CA LEU A 35 -13.49 4.66 13.58
C LEU A 35 -14.94 4.39 13.18
N ASP A 36 -15.70 5.46 12.94
CA ASP A 36 -17.05 5.40 12.38
C ASP A 36 -16.97 5.34 10.85
N LEU A 37 -17.24 4.15 10.30
CA LEU A 37 -17.23 3.85 8.87
C LEU A 37 -18.24 4.66 8.05
N SER A 38 -19.25 5.28 8.69
CA SER A 38 -20.20 6.16 8.01
C SER A 38 -19.66 7.57 7.72
N LYS A 39 -18.47 7.90 8.24
CA LYS A 39 -17.85 9.24 8.17
C LYS A 39 -16.43 9.16 7.60
N ALA A 40 -15.89 10.32 7.25
CA ALA A 40 -14.50 10.45 6.79
C ALA A 40 -13.51 9.93 7.84
N LEU A 41 -12.69 8.94 7.51
CA LEU A 41 -11.85 8.22 8.48
C LEU A 41 -10.61 9.00 8.92
N VAL A 42 -9.88 9.65 8.00
CA VAL A 42 -8.65 10.38 8.36
C VAL A 42 -8.93 11.57 9.28
N PRO A 43 -9.97 12.41 9.07
CA PRO A 43 -10.30 13.48 10.01
C PRO A 43 -10.68 12.98 11.41
N GLN A 44 -11.28 11.78 11.53
CA GLN A 44 -11.54 11.16 12.83
C GLN A 44 -10.22 10.77 13.51
N LEU A 45 -9.34 10.08 12.78
CA LEU A 45 -8.05 9.64 13.30
C LEU A 45 -7.16 10.83 13.71
N ILE A 46 -7.11 11.92 12.94
CA ILE A 46 -6.36 13.13 13.31
C ILE A 46 -6.81 13.71 14.66
N ARG A 47 -8.12 13.68 14.94
CA ARG A 47 -8.70 14.25 16.17
C ARG A 47 -8.74 13.26 17.34
N ALA A 48 -8.45 11.99 17.09
CA ALA A 48 -8.44 10.95 18.11
C ALA A 48 -7.31 11.15 19.13
N ARG A 49 -7.39 10.37 20.21
CA ARG A 49 -6.41 10.31 21.29
C ARG A 49 -6.22 8.85 21.69
N TYR A 50 -5.77 8.05 20.74
CA TYR A 50 -5.49 6.63 20.97
C TYR A 50 -4.10 6.44 21.55
N THR A 51 -3.90 5.34 22.29
CA THR A 51 -2.55 4.82 22.53
C THR A 51 -2.12 3.97 21.34
N LYS A 52 -0.81 3.79 21.18
CA LYS A 52 -0.23 2.91 20.16
C LYS A 52 -0.83 1.51 20.19
N GLU A 53 -0.94 0.92 21.38
CA GLU A 53 -1.41 -0.45 21.56
C GLU A 53 -2.86 -0.57 21.07
N PHE A 54 -3.72 0.37 21.45
CA PHE A 54 -5.12 0.40 21.00
C PHE A 54 -5.21 0.59 19.48
N TYR A 55 -4.43 1.51 18.91
CA TYR A 55 -4.42 1.75 17.47
C TYR A 55 -3.99 0.51 16.69
N LEU A 56 -2.88 -0.12 17.08
CA LEU A 56 -2.34 -1.30 16.39
C LEU A 56 -3.28 -2.51 16.52
N GLU A 57 -3.93 -2.69 17.66
CA GLU A 57 -4.93 -3.74 17.84
C GLU A 57 -6.12 -3.53 16.90
N GLN A 58 -6.61 -2.29 16.77
CA GLN A 58 -7.82 -2.00 16.00
C GLN A 58 -7.58 -1.91 14.50
N VAL A 59 -6.46 -1.34 14.06
CA VAL A 59 -6.16 -1.16 12.62
C VAL A 59 -5.93 -2.50 11.91
N HIS A 60 -5.45 -3.52 12.62
CA HIS A 60 -5.22 -4.87 12.08
C HIS A 60 -6.42 -5.81 12.21
N LYS A 61 -7.53 -5.35 12.79
CA LYS A 61 -8.79 -6.10 12.78
C LYS A 61 -9.58 -5.68 11.52
N PRO A 62 -9.73 -6.55 10.52
CA PRO A 62 -10.35 -6.17 9.25
C PRO A 62 -11.84 -5.90 9.41
N ARG A 63 -12.34 -4.87 8.72
CA ARG A 63 -13.76 -4.56 8.53
C ARG A 63 -14.10 -4.73 7.05
N TYR A 64 -15.39 -4.84 6.75
CA TYR A 64 -15.90 -4.97 5.39
C TYR A 64 -17.06 -4.01 5.14
N MET A 65 -17.02 -3.35 3.98
CA MET A 65 -18.05 -2.43 3.51
C MET A 65 -18.37 -2.74 2.06
N ASN A 66 -19.65 -2.62 1.68
CA ASN A 66 -20.07 -2.73 0.28
C ASN A 66 -19.80 -1.42 -0.48
N GLY A 67 -18.52 -1.12 -0.70
CA GLY A 67 -18.05 0.07 -1.41
C GLY A 67 -16.84 0.73 -0.76
N PRO A 68 -16.26 1.75 -1.41
CA PRO A 68 -15.10 2.45 -0.88
C PRO A 68 -15.50 3.32 0.32
N ALA A 69 -14.74 3.22 1.41
CA ALA A 69 -14.94 4.09 2.57
C ALA A 69 -14.65 5.56 2.23
N ILE A 70 -15.22 6.48 2.99
CA ILE A 70 -14.92 7.91 2.89
C ILE A 70 -13.59 8.15 3.60
N PHE A 71 -12.53 8.50 2.85
CA PHE A 71 -11.19 8.57 3.42
C PHE A 71 -10.90 9.96 4.02
N PHE A 72 -10.99 11.01 3.19
CA PHE A 72 -10.84 12.41 3.63
C PHE A 72 -12.18 13.16 3.69
N GLY A 73 -13.16 12.75 2.88
CA GLY A 73 -14.45 13.45 2.74
C GLY A 73 -14.34 14.83 2.07
N HIS A 74 -13.16 15.18 1.55
CA HIS A 74 -12.91 16.45 0.87
C HIS A 74 -12.87 16.23 -0.65
N PRO A 75 -13.59 17.03 -1.47
CA PRO A 75 -13.76 16.77 -2.91
C PRO A 75 -12.45 16.75 -3.70
N LEU A 76 -11.42 17.47 -3.24
CA LEU A 76 -10.10 17.48 -3.89
C LEU A 76 -9.17 16.36 -3.39
N LEU A 77 -9.34 15.88 -2.15
CA LEU A 77 -8.42 14.90 -1.56
C LEU A 77 -8.92 13.47 -1.78
N GLU A 78 -10.23 13.27 -1.79
CA GLU A 78 -10.83 11.94 -1.93
C GLU A 78 -10.40 11.24 -3.24
N PRO A 79 -10.39 11.89 -4.42
CA PRO A 79 -9.95 11.24 -5.66
C PRO A 79 -8.47 10.81 -5.61
N LEU A 80 -7.60 11.54 -4.91
CA LEU A 80 -6.17 11.21 -4.80
C LEU A 80 -5.91 9.92 -4.02
N THR A 81 -6.89 9.46 -3.24
CA THR A 81 -6.82 8.21 -2.46
C THR A 81 -7.39 7.02 -3.21
N LYS A 82 -8.02 7.22 -4.37
CA LYS A 82 -8.72 6.16 -5.11
C LYS A 82 -7.90 5.79 -6.34
N THR A 83 -7.29 4.60 -6.30
CA THR A 83 -6.46 4.05 -7.37
C THR A 83 -7.04 2.72 -7.81
N ALA A 84 -7.60 2.68 -9.01
CA ALA A 84 -8.02 1.42 -9.61
C ALA A 84 -6.79 0.59 -10.02
N TRP A 85 -6.91 -0.74 -9.96
CA TRP A 85 -5.79 -1.66 -10.23
C TRP A 85 -5.06 -1.39 -11.56
N TYR A 86 -5.80 -1.05 -12.62
CA TYR A 86 -5.22 -0.83 -13.96
C TYR A 86 -4.38 0.46 -14.07
N ILE A 87 -4.47 1.36 -13.09
CA ILE A 87 -3.65 2.58 -13.06
C ILE A 87 -2.17 2.22 -12.91
N ILE A 88 -1.83 1.18 -12.15
CA ILE A 88 -0.45 0.74 -11.93
C ILE A 88 0.24 0.36 -13.26
N PRO A 89 -0.25 -0.62 -14.05
CA PRO A 89 0.39 -0.94 -15.33
C PRO A 89 0.31 0.23 -16.32
N SER A 90 -0.78 1.01 -16.33
CA SER A 90 -0.95 2.12 -17.28
C SER A 90 0.09 3.22 -17.12
N ILE A 91 0.53 3.52 -15.90
CA ILE A 91 1.54 4.55 -15.63
C ILE A 91 2.94 3.96 -15.72
N TRP A 92 3.17 2.80 -15.11
CA TRP A 92 4.52 2.32 -14.86
C TRP A 92 5.10 1.51 -16.01
N ILE A 93 4.28 0.81 -16.82
CA ILE A 93 4.80 0.11 -18.01
C ILE A 93 5.41 1.10 -19.03
N PRO A 94 4.78 2.25 -19.36
CA PRO A 94 5.42 3.27 -20.19
C PRO A 94 6.75 3.78 -19.61
N TYR A 95 6.81 3.99 -18.29
CA TYR A 95 8.05 4.40 -17.62
C TYR A 95 9.15 3.33 -17.69
N VAL A 96 8.80 2.05 -17.50
CA VAL A 96 9.71 0.91 -17.73
C VAL A 96 10.23 0.92 -19.16
N GLY A 97 9.36 1.11 -20.15
CA GLY A 97 9.74 1.20 -21.56
C GLY A 97 10.69 2.36 -21.85
N TYR A 98 10.43 3.53 -21.26
CA TYR A 98 11.34 4.69 -21.35
C TYR A 98 12.71 4.39 -20.75
N GLN A 99 12.78 3.78 -19.57
CA GLN A 99 14.06 3.45 -18.94
C GLN A 99 14.83 2.38 -19.72
N LEU A 100 14.16 1.40 -20.30
CA LEU A 100 14.79 0.46 -21.23
C LEU A 100 15.34 1.17 -22.46
N TYR A 101 14.58 2.07 -23.08
CA TYR A 101 15.05 2.87 -24.22
C TYR A 101 16.34 3.65 -23.88
N GLN A 102 16.38 4.31 -22.71
CA GLN A 102 17.57 5.02 -22.23
C GLN A 102 18.77 4.08 -22.03
N SER A 103 18.55 2.87 -21.51
CA SER A 103 19.62 1.87 -21.35
C SER A 103 20.13 1.35 -22.71
N PHE A 104 19.22 1.02 -23.64
CA PHE A 104 19.58 0.54 -24.97
C PHE A 104 20.30 1.57 -25.83
N ALA A 105 20.09 2.87 -25.59
CA ALA A 105 20.78 3.94 -26.31
C ALA A 105 22.32 3.88 -26.18
N TYR A 106 22.85 3.17 -25.18
CA TYR A 106 24.29 2.91 -25.02
C TYR A 106 24.83 1.77 -25.90
N GLY A 107 23.97 1.05 -26.64
CA GLY A 107 24.38 0.06 -27.64
C GLY A 107 24.82 -1.30 -27.09
N TYR A 108 24.62 -1.58 -25.79
CA TYR A 108 25.02 -2.85 -25.17
C TYR A 108 23.83 -3.67 -24.64
N SER A 109 23.14 -4.36 -25.55
CA SER A 109 21.87 -5.05 -25.26
C SER A 109 21.98 -6.14 -24.19
N GLN A 110 23.07 -6.93 -24.17
CA GLN A 110 23.27 -7.96 -23.15
C GLN A 110 23.37 -7.35 -21.75
N GLY A 111 24.11 -6.24 -21.62
CA GLY A 111 24.23 -5.50 -20.37
C GLY A 111 22.90 -4.92 -19.89
N THR A 112 22.09 -4.40 -20.81
CA THR A 112 20.73 -3.91 -20.50
C THR A 112 19.85 -5.01 -19.92
N TRP A 113 19.78 -6.19 -20.57
CA TRP A 113 18.94 -7.29 -20.09
C TRP A 113 19.43 -7.87 -18.76
N MET A 114 20.74 -7.97 -18.56
CA MET A 114 21.31 -8.38 -17.27
C MET A 114 20.96 -7.37 -16.16
N SER A 115 21.02 -6.08 -16.45
CA SER A 115 20.65 -5.00 -15.51
C SER A 115 19.16 -5.02 -15.20
N PHE A 116 18.31 -5.28 -16.19
CA PHE A 116 16.87 -5.46 -16.02
C PHE A 116 16.55 -6.66 -15.10
N GLY A 117 17.18 -7.81 -15.35
CA GLY A 117 17.04 -8.98 -14.47
C GLY A 117 17.50 -8.70 -13.04
N LEU A 118 18.63 -8.01 -12.88
CA LEU A 118 19.10 -7.55 -11.56
C LEU A 118 18.09 -6.63 -10.88
N GLY A 119 17.46 -5.71 -11.63
CA GLY A 119 16.40 -4.84 -11.12
C GLY A 119 15.21 -5.60 -10.54
N ILE A 120 14.76 -6.67 -11.20
CA ILE A 120 13.67 -7.53 -10.68
C ILE A 120 14.08 -8.21 -9.37
N VAL A 121 15.33 -8.70 -9.28
CA VAL A 121 15.86 -9.31 -8.04
C VAL A 121 15.99 -8.27 -6.92
N ILE A 122 16.42 -7.06 -7.24
CA ILE A 122 16.46 -5.95 -6.28
C ILE A 122 15.04 -5.60 -5.82
N TRP A 123 14.06 -5.62 -6.73
CA TRP A 123 12.66 -5.39 -6.35
C TRP A 123 12.17 -6.39 -5.31
N SER A 124 12.38 -7.70 -5.48
CA SER A 124 11.89 -8.66 -4.48
C SER A 124 12.51 -8.46 -3.09
N LEU A 125 13.77 -8.01 -3.02
CA LEU A 125 14.39 -7.59 -1.77
C LEU A 125 13.75 -6.30 -1.21
N LEU A 126 13.53 -5.30 -2.07
CA LEU A 126 12.89 -4.04 -1.67
C LEU A 126 11.45 -4.25 -1.21
N GLU A 127 10.67 -5.07 -1.89
CA GLU A 127 9.32 -5.47 -1.51
C GLU A 127 9.32 -5.99 -0.08
N TYR A 128 10.17 -6.97 0.22
CA TYR A 128 10.30 -7.54 1.56
C TYR A 128 10.70 -6.49 2.60
N ILE A 129 11.69 -5.64 2.31
CA ILE A 129 12.16 -4.62 3.25
C ILE A 129 11.07 -3.56 3.51
N LEU A 130 10.44 -3.06 2.44
CA LEU A 130 9.40 -2.05 2.53
C LEU A 130 8.19 -2.60 3.28
N HIS A 131 7.73 -3.80 2.94
CA HIS A 131 6.62 -4.44 3.63
C HIS A 131 6.91 -4.64 5.11
N ARG A 132 8.04 -5.27 5.43
CA ARG A 132 8.34 -5.70 6.80
C ARG A 132 8.71 -4.54 7.72
N PHE A 133 9.48 -3.57 7.24
CA PHE A 133 10.10 -2.55 8.10
C PHE A 133 9.56 -1.14 7.90
N PHE A 134 8.90 -0.87 6.77
CA PHE A 134 8.35 0.46 6.49
C PHE A 134 6.82 0.48 6.58
N PHE A 135 6.14 -0.51 5.99
CA PHE A 135 4.69 -0.63 6.03
C PHE A 135 4.21 -1.20 7.37
N HIS A 136 4.88 -2.23 7.89
CA HIS A 136 4.67 -2.80 9.22
C HIS A 136 5.63 -2.23 10.27
N LEU A 137 5.64 -0.89 10.41
CA LEU A 137 6.46 -0.25 11.43
C LEU A 137 6.01 -0.63 12.85
N ASP A 138 4.70 -0.83 13.04
CA ASP A 138 4.03 -1.44 14.20
C ASP A 138 4.69 -1.16 15.55
N GLU A 139 5.47 -2.09 16.08
CA GLU A 139 6.09 -1.99 17.41
C GLU A 139 7.01 -0.75 17.54
N LEU A 140 7.66 -0.34 16.44
CA LEU A 140 8.56 0.81 16.34
C LEU A 140 7.81 2.14 16.16
N LEU A 141 6.49 2.11 15.94
CA LEU A 141 5.68 3.31 15.80
C LEU A 141 5.76 4.13 17.12
N PRO A 142 6.00 5.45 17.08
CA PRO A 142 5.93 6.27 18.27
C PRO A 142 4.48 6.41 18.73
N ASP A 143 4.25 6.57 20.04
CA ASP A 143 2.92 6.77 20.63
C ASP A 143 2.42 8.20 20.38
N HIS A 144 2.11 8.49 19.11
CA HIS A 144 1.74 9.83 18.65
C HIS A 144 0.74 9.75 17.50
N GLN A 145 -0.34 10.52 17.61
CA GLN A 145 -1.47 10.47 16.66
C GLN A 145 -1.06 10.73 15.20
N ALA A 146 -0.11 11.63 14.96
CA ALA A 146 0.38 11.88 13.60
C ALA A 146 1.10 10.67 12.99
N ALA A 147 1.77 9.84 13.79
CA ALA A 147 2.39 8.61 13.32
C ALA A 147 1.33 7.56 12.97
N PHE A 148 0.24 7.49 13.74
CA PHE A 148 -0.90 6.61 13.43
C PHE A 148 -1.58 7.02 12.13
N VAL A 149 -1.75 8.32 11.89
CA VAL A 149 -2.28 8.82 10.61
C VAL A 149 -1.36 8.46 9.46
N LEU A 150 -0.04 8.64 9.62
CA LEU A 150 0.94 8.28 8.59
C LEU A 150 0.91 6.77 8.29
N HIS A 151 0.95 5.92 9.31
CA HIS A 151 0.84 4.47 9.17
C HIS A 151 -0.47 4.08 8.48
N PHE A 152 -1.60 4.67 8.89
CA PHE A 152 -2.91 4.41 8.30
C PHE A 152 -2.95 4.74 6.80
N VAL A 153 -2.35 5.85 6.38
CA VAL A 153 -2.30 6.27 4.96
C VAL A 153 -1.37 5.38 4.13
N ILE A 154 -0.25 4.92 4.70
CA ILE A 154 0.74 4.11 3.98
C ILE A 154 0.26 2.66 3.82
N HIS A 155 -0.22 2.03 4.90
CA HIS A 155 -0.56 0.61 4.88
C HIS A 155 -1.69 0.20 5.84
N GLY A 156 -1.87 0.89 6.97
CA GLY A 156 -2.88 0.50 7.96
C GLY A 156 -4.31 0.47 7.43
N PHE A 157 -4.67 1.36 6.49
CA PHE A 157 -5.99 1.30 5.84
C PHE A 157 -6.22 -0.02 5.10
N HIS A 158 -5.19 -0.56 4.43
CA HIS A 158 -5.31 -1.82 3.71
C HIS A 158 -5.62 -2.99 4.65
N HIS A 159 -4.99 -3.05 5.83
CA HIS A 159 -5.34 -4.03 6.86
C HIS A 159 -6.74 -3.81 7.43
N TYR A 160 -7.14 -2.56 7.60
CA TYR A 160 -8.44 -2.21 8.18
C TYR A 160 -9.62 -2.47 7.24
N LEU A 161 -9.47 -2.22 5.94
CA LEU A 161 -10.50 -2.43 4.90
C LEU A 161 -9.89 -3.15 3.67
N PRO A 162 -9.55 -4.45 3.80
CA PRO A 162 -8.77 -5.17 2.78
C PRO A 162 -9.48 -5.34 1.44
N MET A 163 -10.81 -5.23 1.42
CA MET A 163 -11.62 -5.41 0.22
C MET A 163 -12.04 -4.09 -0.47
N ASP A 164 -11.53 -2.93 -0.03
CA ASP A 164 -11.71 -1.67 -0.77
C ASP A 164 -10.84 -1.69 -2.04
N LYS A 165 -11.47 -2.04 -3.18
CA LYS A 165 -10.82 -2.21 -4.48
C LYS A 165 -10.09 -0.97 -5.00
N LEU A 166 -10.41 0.23 -4.50
CA LEU A 166 -9.77 1.47 -4.92
C LEU A 166 -8.59 1.86 -4.01
N ARG A 167 -8.31 1.10 -2.97
CA ARG A 167 -7.27 1.41 -1.96
C ARG A 167 -6.40 0.22 -1.62
N LEU A 168 -6.39 -0.78 -2.50
CA LEU A 168 -5.52 -1.95 -2.41
C LEU A 168 -4.13 -1.64 -2.99
N VAL A 169 -4.08 -1.09 -4.21
CA VAL A 169 -2.83 -0.74 -4.88
C VAL A 169 -2.31 0.61 -4.40
N MET A 170 -0.98 0.75 -4.36
CA MET A 170 -0.34 1.99 -3.91
C MET A 170 -0.67 3.16 -4.85
N PRO A 171 -1.22 4.29 -4.35
CA PRO A 171 -1.51 5.43 -5.19
C PRO A 171 -0.25 5.99 -5.85
N PRO A 172 -0.28 6.41 -7.13
CA PRO A 172 0.90 6.90 -7.86
C PRO A 172 1.64 8.02 -7.13
N THR A 173 0.93 8.92 -6.46
CA THR A 173 1.54 9.99 -5.66
C THR A 173 2.45 9.44 -4.55
N LEU A 174 1.98 8.44 -3.80
CA LEU A 174 2.76 7.81 -2.73
C LEU A 174 3.90 6.97 -3.30
N ALA A 175 3.63 6.24 -4.40
CA ALA A 175 4.64 5.45 -5.10
C ALA A 175 5.81 6.34 -5.58
N VAL A 176 5.55 7.52 -6.14
CA VAL A 176 6.61 8.48 -6.53
C VAL A 176 7.42 8.93 -5.32
N ILE A 177 6.79 9.27 -4.20
CA ILE A 177 7.47 9.73 -2.99
C ILE A 177 8.44 8.67 -2.46
N ILE A 178 8.00 7.40 -2.44
CA ILE A 178 8.84 6.28 -1.98
C ILE A 178 9.90 5.92 -3.02
N ALA A 179 9.55 5.90 -4.30
CA ALA A 179 10.46 5.48 -5.36
C ALA A 179 11.55 6.50 -5.69
N TYR A 180 11.29 7.80 -5.57
CA TYR A 180 12.26 8.85 -5.91
C TYR A 180 13.63 8.69 -5.22
N PRO A 181 13.73 8.49 -3.89
CA PRO A 181 15.03 8.25 -3.25
C PRO A 181 15.67 6.93 -3.71
N LEU A 182 14.89 5.88 -3.98
CA LEU A 182 15.40 4.59 -4.44
C LEU A 182 15.96 4.67 -5.87
N VAL A 183 15.28 5.37 -6.77
CA VAL A 183 15.75 5.63 -8.15
C VAL A 183 17.00 6.49 -8.14
N SER A 184 17.02 7.54 -7.31
CA SER A 184 18.18 8.40 -7.15
C SER A 184 19.40 7.63 -6.64
N LEU A 185 19.18 6.73 -5.66
CA LEU A 185 20.20 5.83 -5.16
C LEU A 185 20.69 4.87 -6.26
N GLY A 186 19.80 4.31 -7.08
CA GLY A 186 20.18 3.47 -8.22
C GLY A 186 21.09 4.21 -9.22
N HIS A 187 20.75 5.45 -9.57
CA HIS A 187 21.59 6.29 -10.44
C HIS A 187 22.91 6.72 -9.79
N PHE A 188 22.99 6.76 -8.46
CA PHE A 188 24.23 7.00 -7.73
C PHE A 188 25.14 5.76 -7.69
N LEU A 189 24.56 4.57 -7.50
CA LEU A 189 25.32 3.32 -7.31
C LEU A 189 25.80 2.70 -8.63
N PHE A 190 25.07 2.87 -9.73
CA PHE A 190 25.34 2.18 -10.99
C PHE A 190 25.77 3.12 -12.13
N PRO A 191 26.61 2.65 -13.06
CA PRO A 191 26.86 3.38 -14.31
C PRO A 191 25.55 3.65 -15.07
N PRO A 192 25.43 4.76 -15.83
CA PRO A 192 24.16 5.21 -16.40
C PRO A 192 23.35 4.14 -17.15
N MET A 193 24.00 3.37 -18.04
CA MET A 193 23.34 2.28 -18.77
C MET A 193 22.72 1.23 -17.84
N MET A 194 23.47 0.80 -16.82
CA MET A 194 23.03 -0.18 -15.83
C MET A 194 21.94 0.40 -14.93
N ALA A 195 22.08 1.66 -14.49
CA ALA A 195 21.10 2.33 -13.65
C ALA A 195 19.72 2.35 -14.33
N HIS A 196 19.65 2.75 -15.60
CA HIS A 196 18.41 2.72 -16.37
C HIS A 196 17.82 1.30 -16.50
N GLY A 197 18.67 0.29 -16.75
CA GLY A 197 18.23 -1.11 -16.81
C GLY A 197 17.70 -1.65 -15.47
N VAL A 198 18.42 -1.38 -14.37
CA VAL A 198 18.03 -1.76 -13.01
C VAL A 198 16.73 -1.06 -12.59
N VAL A 199 16.58 0.23 -12.86
CA VAL A 199 15.35 0.97 -12.57
C VAL A 199 14.18 0.41 -13.38
N ALA A 200 14.38 0.10 -14.67
CA ALA A 200 13.36 -0.55 -15.48
C ALA A 200 12.93 -1.92 -14.90
N GLY A 201 13.90 -2.76 -14.51
CA GLY A 201 13.63 -4.05 -13.89
C GLY A 201 12.92 -3.93 -12.55
N GLY A 202 13.32 -2.96 -11.72
CA GLY A 202 12.70 -2.70 -10.43
C GLY A 202 11.24 -2.27 -10.54
N PHE A 203 10.94 -1.33 -11.44
CA PHE A 203 9.55 -0.91 -11.69
C PHE A 203 8.71 -1.99 -12.37
N PHE A 204 9.31 -2.83 -13.22
CA PHE A 204 8.61 -3.99 -13.77
C PHE A 204 8.26 -5.00 -12.67
N GLY A 205 9.21 -5.28 -11.76
CA GLY A 205 8.95 -6.08 -10.56
C GLY A 205 7.80 -5.52 -9.72
N TYR A 206 7.79 -4.20 -9.49
CA TYR A 206 6.69 -3.52 -8.79
C TYR A 206 5.33 -3.66 -9.48
N VAL A 207 5.26 -3.65 -10.82
CA VAL A 207 3.99 -3.86 -11.53
C VAL A 207 3.49 -5.29 -11.43
N LEU A 208 4.40 -6.27 -11.27
CA LEU A 208 4.04 -7.68 -11.08
C LEU A 208 3.56 -7.99 -9.67
N TYR A 209 4.08 -7.27 -8.68
CA TYR A 209 3.64 -7.30 -7.27
C TYR A 209 2.27 -6.63 -7.12
#